data_AF-A0A8T5NE32-F1
#
_entry.id   AF-A0A8T5NE32-F1
#
_cell.length_a   1.000
_cell.length_b   1.000
_cell.length_c   1.000
_cell.angle_alpha   90.00
_cell.angle_beta   90.00
_cell.angle_gamma   90.00
#
_symmetry.space_group_name_H-M   'P 1'
#
loop_
_entity.id
_entity.type
_entity.pdbx_description
1 polymer ?
#
loop_
_entity_poly.entity_id
_entity_poly.type
_entity_poly.pdbx_seq_one_letter_code
_entity_poly.pdbx_strand_id
1 'polypeptide(L)'
;GEKEEKEAAIGSMPMMIWSKKCNLVGLTQKEMVELGEDPQDPGGYFIINGTERVITTLEDLAPNKILVEFEERYGENIEVAKVFSQRRGYRALVVVERNRKSILEVSFPSISGRINFVTLIRSLGIETDQDVVNAVSNDPEIVKFMLENLEEAEVDDKEKAMEKIGTRVASGQARDYQIKRANYVIDRYLLPHLGNDEAHRMLKAQFLGRMAQACFELALKKRESDDKDHYANKRLKLAGDLMEDLFRVSFNRLTRDIKYQLERASMRNRDLNVATVVRSDVLTERLVHPLATGNWVGGRTGVSQLLDRTDYIASLSHLRRVISPLSRSQPHFEARDLHPTQWGRVCPSETPEGPNCGLVKNFAQLVEISTSAGEDKQFRSLLFELGVVPIIPQLVGMDEVPTTYATELEAAEEEDVKVEPEEEPEVDSFE
;
A
#
# COMPACT_ATOMS: atom_id res chain seq x y z
N GLY A 1 -29.91 25.86 18.15
CA GLY A 1 -30.63 24.67 17.66
C GLY A 1 -29.63 23.56 17.57
N GLU A 2 -29.55 22.74 18.60
CA GLU A 2 -28.71 21.53 18.59
C GLU A 2 -29.22 20.61 17.48
N LYS A 3 -28.32 20.21 16.59
CA LYS A 3 -28.64 19.23 15.57
C LYS A 3 -28.67 17.87 16.28
N GLU A 4 -29.85 17.29 16.45
CA GLU A 4 -29.96 15.91 16.91
C GLU A 4 -29.18 14.98 15.98
N GLU A 5 -28.33 14.14 16.56
CA GLU A 5 -27.68 13.05 15.86
C GLU A 5 -28.74 12.04 15.40
N LYS A 6 -28.64 11.59 14.15
CA LYS A 6 -29.58 10.62 13.58
C LYS A 6 -28.81 9.41 13.10
N GLU A 7 -29.22 8.25 13.57
CA GLU A 7 -28.73 6.97 13.07
C GLU A 7 -29.34 6.66 11.69
N ALA A 8 -28.52 6.17 10.77
CA ALA A 8 -28.97 5.74 9.46
C ALA A 8 -28.18 4.49 9.03
N ALA A 9 -28.90 3.48 8.55
CA ALA A 9 -28.29 2.29 7.99
C ALA A 9 -27.58 2.62 6.66
N ILE A 10 -26.28 2.37 6.58
CA ILE A 10 -25.47 2.67 5.38
C ILE A 10 -25.30 1.48 4.43
N GLY A 11 -25.60 0.26 4.88
CA GLY A 11 -25.45 -0.97 4.12
C GLY A 11 -25.14 -2.17 5.01
N SER A 12 -24.97 -3.34 4.40
CA SER A 12 -24.60 -4.60 5.03
C SER A 12 -23.20 -5.03 4.57
N MET A 13 -22.40 -5.51 5.51
CA MET A 13 -21.04 -6.01 5.23
C MET A 13 -20.99 -7.53 5.36
N PRO A 14 -20.46 -8.25 4.36
CA PRO A 14 -20.23 -9.69 4.49
C PRO A 14 -19.25 -9.99 5.62
N MET A 15 -19.64 -10.93 6.48
CA MET A 15 -18.83 -11.36 7.62
C MET A 15 -18.06 -12.62 7.27
N MET A 16 -16.78 -12.66 7.65
CA MET A 16 -15.95 -13.85 7.51
C MET A 16 -16.31 -14.83 8.63
N ILE A 17 -16.51 -16.10 8.28
CA ILE A 17 -16.76 -17.18 9.23
C ILE A 17 -15.54 -17.30 10.17
N TRP A 18 -15.79 -17.48 11.47
CA TRP A 18 -14.78 -17.49 12.55
C TRP A 18 -14.05 -16.15 12.82
N SER A 19 -14.45 -15.05 12.18
CA SER A 19 -13.95 -13.72 12.57
C SER A 19 -14.52 -13.25 13.91
N LYS A 20 -13.87 -12.29 14.59
CA LYS A 20 -14.29 -11.73 15.90
C LYS A 20 -15.75 -11.24 16.00
N LYS A 21 -16.39 -10.97 14.86
CA LYS A 21 -17.77 -10.47 14.76
C LYS A 21 -18.73 -11.51 14.16
N CYS A 22 -18.26 -12.73 13.93
CA CYS A 22 -19.08 -13.86 13.54
C CYS A 22 -19.92 -14.34 14.74
N ASN A 23 -21.15 -14.76 14.47
CA ASN A 23 -22.09 -15.29 15.45
C ASN A 23 -21.68 -16.65 16.03
N LEU A 24 -20.71 -17.34 15.42
CA LEU A 24 -20.18 -18.62 15.92
C LEU A 24 -19.12 -18.44 17.02
N VAL A 25 -18.56 -17.22 17.16
CA VAL A 25 -17.52 -16.97 18.16
C VAL A 25 -18.12 -16.99 19.56
N GLY A 26 -17.52 -17.79 20.45
CA GLY A 26 -17.94 -17.95 21.84
C GLY A 26 -18.94 -19.09 22.06
N LEU A 27 -19.38 -19.78 21.01
CA LEU A 27 -20.17 -20.99 21.14
C LEU A 27 -19.30 -22.19 21.55
N THR A 28 -19.88 -23.09 22.33
CA THR A 28 -19.30 -24.40 22.64
C THR A 28 -19.42 -25.35 21.45
N GLN A 29 -18.61 -26.41 21.42
CA GLN A 29 -18.70 -27.44 20.37
C GLN A 29 -20.08 -28.09 20.28
N LYS A 30 -20.79 -28.24 21.42
CA LYS A 30 -22.15 -28.80 21.43
C LYS A 30 -23.16 -27.87 20.78
N GLU A 31 -23.12 -26.58 21.11
CA GLU A 31 -24.00 -25.57 20.51
C GLU A 31 -23.76 -25.43 19.01
N MET A 32 -22.51 -25.54 18.55
CA MET A 32 -22.19 -25.57 17.12
C MET A 32 -22.83 -26.76 16.41
N VAL A 33 -22.73 -27.96 16.99
CA VAL A 33 -23.37 -29.17 16.43
C VAL A 33 -24.89 -29.04 16.43
N GLU A 34 -25.50 -28.44 17.45
CA GLU A 34 -26.95 -28.17 17.50
C GLU A 34 -27.42 -27.20 16.39
N LEU A 35 -26.55 -26.25 16.01
CA LEU A 35 -26.77 -25.34 14.88
C LEU A 35 -26.47 -25.99 13.52
N GLY A 36 -25.94 -27.21 13.50
CA GLY A 36 -25.59 -27.96 12.28
C GLY A 36 -24.20 -27.64 11.72
N GLU A 37 -23.33 -27.02 12.51
CA GLU A 37 -21.95 -26.70 12.14
C GLU A 37 -20.99 -27.79 12.62
N ASP A 38 -19.89 -28.00 11.88
CA ASP A 38 -18.79 -28.86 12.30
C ASP A 38 -17.75 -28.05 13.09
N PRO A 39 -17.47 -28.38 14.37
CA PRO A 39 -16.43 -27.71 15.15
C PRO A 39 -15.02 -27.79 14.56
N GLN A 40 -14.75 -28.70 13.62
CA GLN A 40 -13.46 -28.83 12.94
C GLN A 40 -13.32 -27.95 11.69
N ASP A 41 -14.37 -27.22 11.30
CA ASP A 41 -14.28 -26.29 10.18
C ASP A 41 -13.30 -25.14 10.50
N PRO A 42 -12.29 -24.90 9.64
CA PRO A 42 -11.25 -23.91 9.92
C PRO A 42 -11.68 -22.45 9.77
N GLY A 43 -12.83 -22.17 9.15
CA GLY A 43 -13.28 -20.82 8.85
C GLY A 43 -12.42 -20.07 7.84
N GLY A 44 -12.44 -18.74 7.91
CA GLY A 44 -11.61 -17.88 7.05
C GLY A 44 -12.17 -17.61 5.65
N TYR A 45 -13.42 -17.98 5.39
CA TYR A 45 -14.13 -17.73 4.13
C TYR A 45 -15.44 -16.96 4.37
N PHE A 46 -16.12 -16.59 3.29
CA PHE A 46 -17.39 -15.87 3.28
C PHE A 46 -18.47 -16.72 2.63
N ILE A 47 -19.72 -16.59 3.06
CA ILE A 47 -20.86 -17.21 2.38
C ILE A 47 -21.59 -16.12 1.60
N ILE A 48 -21.48 -16.16 0.26
CA ILE A 48 -22.05 -15.17 -0.63
C ILE A 48 -23.03 -15.84 -1.59
N ASN A 49 -24.30 -15.42 -1.55
CA ASN A 49 -25.38 -15.97 -2.37
C ASN A 49 -25.48 -17.51 -2.28
N GLY A 50 -25.25 -18.07 -1.08
CA GLY A 50 -25.26 -19.51 -0.83
C GLY A 50 -23.99 -20.26 -1.26
N THR A 51 -22.95 -19.57 -1.75
CA THR A 51 -21.67 -20.20 -2.12
C THR A 51 -20.55 -19.76 -1.17
N GLU A 52 -19.71 -20.71 -0.77
CA GLU A 52 -18.52 -20.44 0.03
C GLU A 52 -17.41 -19.83 -0.83
N ARG A 53 -16.93 -18.66 -0.43
CA ARG A 53 -15.97 -17.85 -1.16
C ARG A 53 -14.78 -17.52 -0.28
N VAL A 54 -13.59 -17.88 -0.74
CA VAL A 54 -12.33 -17.56 -0.09
C VAL A 54 -11.66 -16.41 -0.82
N ILE A 55 -11.13 -15.45 -0.05
CA ILE A 55 -10.27 -14.41 -0.61
C ILE A 55 -8.84 -14.95 -0.59
N THR A 56 -8.24 -15.11 -1.76
CA THR A 56 -6.86 -15.61 -1.85
C THR A 56 -5.86 -14.50 -1.55
N THR A 57 -4.79 -14.83 -0.83
CA THR A 57 -3.70 -13.89 -0.54
C THR A 57 -2.99 -13.50 -1.82
N LEU A 58 -2.73 -12.20 -2.01
CA LEU A 58 -2.01 -11.69 -3.18
C LEU A 58 -0.59 -11.27 -2.81
N GLU A 59 0.39 -11.69 -3.59
CA GLU A 59 1.77 -11.24 -3.47
C GLU A 59 2.00 -10.01 -4.35
N ASP A 60 2.26 -8.83 -3.75
CA ASP A 60 2.56 -7.59 -4.47
C ASP A 60 4.02 -7.18 -4.19
N LEU A 61 4.58 -6.31 -5.03
CA LEU A 61 5.86 -5.68 -4.71
C LEU A 61 5.66 -4.72 -3.53
N ALA A 62 6.67 -4.64 -2.67
CA ALA A 62 6.65 -3.77 -1.49
C ALA A 62 6.42 -2.31 -1.92
N PRO A 63 5.33 -1.68 -1.47
CA PRO A 63 5.08 -0.28 -1.77
C PRO A 63 6.05 0.61 -1.00
N ASN A 64 6.17 1.87 -1.43
CA ASN A 64 6.94 2.93 -0.76
C ASN A 64 8.45 2.64 -0.61
N LYS A 65 8.98 1.66 -1.35
CA LYS A 65 10.40 1.33 -1.40
C LYS A 65 10.99 1.71 -2.75
N ILE A 66 12.23 2.22 -2.74
CA ILE A 66 13.02 2.49 -3.95
C ILE A 66 13.60 1.17 -4.44
N LEU A 67 13.27 0.82 -5.69
CA LEU A 67 13.81 -0.32 -6.41
C LEU A 67 14.59 0.19 -7.63
N VAL A 68 15.81 -0.26 -7.78
CA VAL A 68 16.72 0.15 -8.84
C VAL A 68 16.97 -1.01 -9.79
N GLU A 69 16.83 -0.78 -11.09
CA GLU A 69 17.07 -1.79 -12.11
C GLU A 69 17.62 -1.17 -13.39
N PHE A 70 18.18 -2.02 -14.25
CA PHE A 70 18.45 -1.65 -15.63
C PHE A 70 17.21 -1.95 -16.48
N GLU A 71 16.73 -0.97 -17.24
CA GLU A 71 15.77 -1.23 -18.31
C GLU A 71 16.48 -1.23 -19.65
N GLU A 72 16.22 -2.22 -20.49
CA GLU A 72 16.70 -2.19 -21.87
C GLU A 72 15.76 -1.33 -22.73
N ARG A 73 16.30 -0.29 -23.37
CA ARG A 73 15.56 0.52 -24.33
C ARG A 73 16.40 0.82 -25.57
N TYR A 74 15.88 0.41 -26.73
CA TYR A 74 16.56 0.54 -28.02
C TYR A 74 17.98 -0.05 -28.00
N GLY A 75 18.15 -1.22 -27.37
CA GLY A 75 19.42 -1.96 -27.30
C GLY A 75 20.46 -1.42 -26.29
N GLU A 76 20.07 -0.47 -25.44
CA GLU A 76 20.93 0.05 -24.37
C GLU A 76 20.25 -0.09 -23.01
N ASN A 77 21.05 -0.39 -21.98
CA ASN A 77 20.58 -0.43 -20.61
C ASN A 77 20.59 0.99 -20.03
N ILE A 78 19.42 1.46 -19.61
CA ILE A 78 19.27 2.70 -18.85
C ILE A 78 19.10 2.39 -17.37
N GLU A 79 19.70 3.22 -16.51
CA GLU A 79 19.53 3.09 -15.07
C GLU A 79 18.19 3.71 -14.64
N VAL A 80 17.41 2.95 -13.88
CA VAL A 80 16.06 3.35 -13.47
C VAL A 80 15.84 3.08 -11.99
N ALA A 81 15.41 4.10 -11.25
CA ALA A 81 14.91 3.98 -9.90
C ALA A 81 13.37 4.15 -9.89
N LYS A 82 12.66 3.15 -9.39
CA LYS A 82 11.18 3.08 -9.36
C LYS A 82 10.67 2.99 -7.95
N VAL A 83 9.54 3.65 -7.70
CA VAL A 83 8.81 3.57 -6.43
C VAL A 83 7.32 3.45 -6.72
N PHE A 84 6.68 2.42 -6.18
CA PHE A 84 5.22 2.34 -6.10
C PHE A 84 4.76 3.04 -4.82
N SER A 85 4.48 4.34 -4.93
CA SER A 85 4.00 5.14 -3.82
C SER A 85 2.51 4.84 -3.57
N GLN A 86 2.19 4.25 -2.42
CA GLN A 86 0.83 3.90 -2.01
C GLN A 86 0.40 4.68 -0.75
N ARG A 87 -0.78 5.31 -0.82
CA ARG A 87 -1.43 5.93 0.35
C ARG A 87 -2.95 5.82 0.23
N ARG A 88 -3.60 5.34 1.29
CA ARG A 88 -5.08 5.29 1.42
C ARG A 88 -5.76 4.74 0.14
N GLY A 89 -5.28 3.60 -0.36
CA GLY A 89 -5.82 2.92 -1.55
C GLY A 89 -5.42 3.51 -2.91
N TYR A 90 -4.80 4.70 -2.95
CA TYR A 90 -4.22 5.24 -4.19
C TYR A 90 -2.78 4.76 -4.36
N ARG A 91 -2.43 4.29 -5.57
CA ARG A 91 -1.08 3.82 -5.95
C ARG A 91 -0.58 4.62 -7.14
N ALA A 92 0.60 5.22 -7.03
CA ALA A 92 1.28 5.95 -8.08
C ALA A 92 2.66 5.35 -8.33
N LEU A 93 2.99 5.09 -9.60
CA LEU A 93 4.34 4.73 -10.01
C LEU A 93 5.13 6.01 -10.28
N VAL A 94 6.18 6.24 -9.51
CA VAL A 94 7.15 7.32 -9.74
C VAL A 94 8.45 6.70 -10.20
N VAL A 95 9.00 7.23 -11.30
CA VAL A 95 10.21 6.74 -11.93
C VAL A 95 11.19 7.89 -12.07
N VAL A 96 12.42 7.68 -11.61
CA VAL A 96 13.58 8.53 -11.90
C VAL A 96 14.53 7.70 -12.74
N GLU A 97 14.85 8.16 -13.94
CA GLU A 97 15.72 7.43 -14.86
C GLU A 97 16.81 8.34 -15.41
N ARG A 98 17.97 7.75 -15.68
CA ARG A 98 19.07 8.43 -16.34
C ARG A 98 19.00 8.14 -17.83
N ASN A 99 18.85 9.21 -18.63
CA ASN A 99 18.83 9.09 -20.08
C ASN A 99 20.26 8.94 -20.64
N ARG A 100 20.36 8.73 -21.96
CA ARG A 100 21.65 8.55 -22.67
C ARG A 100 22.62 9.72 -22.55
N LYS A 101 22.11 10.92 -22.26
CA LYS A 101 22.91 12.12 -22.07
C LYS A 101 23.37 12.31 -20.61
N SER A 102 23.24 11.29 -19.76
CA SER A 102 23.46 11.38 -18.31
C SER A 102 22.48 12.29 -17.56
N ILE A 103 21.39 12.70 -18.20
CA ILE A 103 20.41 13.61 -17.60
C ILE A 103 19.30 12.80 -16.93
N LEU A 104 18.97 13.19 -15.70
CA LEU A 104 17.90 12.61 -14.92
C LEU A 104 16.55 13.17 -15.34
N GLU A 105 15.64 12.24 -15.60
CA GLU A 105 14.26 12.51 -15.94
C GLU A 105 13.33 11.82 -14.95
N VAL A 106 12.20 12.47 -14.64
CA VAL A 106 11.20 11.98 -13.71
C VAL A 106 9.86 11.82 -14.41
N SER A 107 9.20 10.70 -14.17
CA SER A 107 7.85 10.38 -14.65
C SER A 107 6.96 9.96 -13.50
N PHE A 108 5.72 10.44 -13.49
CA PHE A 108 4.70 10.09 -12.50
C PHE A 108 3.28 10.32 -13.08
N PRO A 109 2.20 9.82 -12.44
CA PRO A 109 0.86 9.96 -13.01
C PRO A 109 0.42 11.42 -13.15
N SER A 110 -0.42 11.69 -14.16
CA SER A 110 -1.00 13.02 -14.44
C SER A 110 -0.02 14.06 -14.99
N ILE A 111 1.23 13.69 -15.30
CA ILE A 111 2.13 14.48 -16.16
C ILE A 111 2.27 13.78 -17.52
N SER A 112 2.35 14.56 -18.59
CA SER A 112 2.66 14.05 -19.92
C SER A 112 4.18 13.92 -20.10
N GLY A 113 4.64 12.74 -20.51
CA GLY A 113 6.06 12.46 -20.74
C GLY A 113 6.90 12.53 -19.46
N ARG A 114 8.16 12.97 -19.61
CA ARG A 114 9.15 12.99 -18.52
C ARG A 114 9.69 14.38 -18.31
N ILE A 115 9.92 14.77 -17.07
CA ILE A 115 10.36 16.10 -16.67
C ILE A 115 11.82 16.02 -16.24
N ASN A 116 12.62 17.05 -16.55
CA ASN A 116 13.96 17.17 -16.00
C ASN A 116 13.91 17.18 -14.47
N PHE A 117 14.80 16.42 -13.83
CA PHE A 117 14.85 16.25 -12.38
C PHE A 117 15.04 17.57 -11.63
N VAL A 118 15.96 18.41 -12.07
CA VAL A 118 16.24 19.72 -11.44
C VAL A 118 15.01 20.62 -11.51
N THR A 119 14.29 20.63 -12.64
CA THR A 119 13.02 21.36 -12.77
C THR A 119 12.01 20.93 -11.71
N LEU A 120 11.88 19.62 -11.48
CA LEU A 120 10.95 19.10 -10.48
C LEU A 120 11.40 19.44 -9.05
N ILE A 121 12.69 19.27 -8.72
CA ILE A 121 13.23 19.59 -7.40
C ILE A 121 13.07 21.08 -7.07
N ARG A 122 13.36 21.98 -8.01
CA ARG A 122 13.16 23.43 -7.81
C ARG A 122 11.69 23.79 -7.57
N SER A 123 10.76 23.11 -8.26
CA SER A 123 9.32 23.31 -8.04
C SER A 123 8.85 22.91 -6.62
N LEU A 124 9.57 22.00 -5.96
CA LEU A 124 9.27 21.52 -4.61
C LEU A 124 9.80 22.45 -3.50
N GLY A 125 10.67 23.41 -3.83
CA GLY A 125 11.18 24.42 -2.91
C GLY A 125 12.68 24.36 -2.62
N ILE A 126 13.45 23.52 -3.31
CA ILE A 126 14.92 23.54 -3.23
C ILE A 126 15.44 24.44 -4.36
N GLU A 127 15.79 25.68 -4.05
CA GLU A 127 16.12 26.70 -5.05
C GLU A 127 17.61 26.78 -5.38
N THR A 128 18.49 26.64 -4.39
CA THR A 128 19.94 26.80 -4.63
C THR A 128 20.54 25.54 -5.23
N ASP A 129 21.47 25.72 -6.18
CA ASP A 129 22.17 24.59 -6.82
C ASP A 129 22.91 23.72 -5.80
N GLN A 130 23.49 24.36 -4.77
CA GLN A 130 24.15 23.65 -3.68
C GLN A 130 23.17 22.75 -2.92
N ASP A 131 21.96 23.23 -2.63
CA ASP A 131 20.95 22.42 -1.94
C ASP A 131 20.41 21.29 -2.83
N VAL A 132 20.30 21.51 -4.15
CA VAL A 132 19.93 20.45 -5.10
C VAL A 132 20.97 19.33 -5.09
N VAL A 133 22.26 19.68 -5.13
CA VAL A 133 23.35 18.69 -5.06
C VAL A 133 23.36 17.97 -3.71
N ASN A 134 23.29 18.72 -2.61
CA ASN A 134 23.29 18.16 -1.25
C ASN A 134 22.09 17.25 -0.98
N ALA A 135 20.93 17.51 -1.60
CA ALA A 135 19.74 16.66 -1.49
C ALA A 135 19.91 15.31 -2.19
N VAL A 136 20.81 15.21 -3.18
CA VAL A 136 21.13 13.97 -3.88
C VAL A 136 22.26 13.24 -3.17
N SER A 137 23.48 13.79 -3.16
CA SER A 137 24.62 13.18 -2.50
C SER A 137 25.80 14.14 -2.41
N ASN A 138 26.64 13.96 -1.38
CA ASN A 138 27.91 14.66 -1.21
C ASN A 138 29.10 13.90 -1.83
N ASP A 139 28.86 12.74 -2.45
CA ASP A 139 29.90 11.97 -3.12
C ASP A 139 30.45 12.73 -4.35
N PRO A 140 31.77 13.03 -4.41
CA PRO A 140 32.35 13.81 -5.50
C PRO A 140 32.09 13.26 -6.90
N GLU A 141 31.90 11.95 -7.06
CA GLU A 141 31.59 11.35 -8.37
C GLU A 141 30.14 11.60 -8.78
N ILE A 142 29.21 11.53 -7.83
CA ILE A 142 27.79 11.82 -8.07
C ILE A 142 27.58 13.32 -8.29
N VAL A 143 28.32 14.15 -7.56
CA VAL A 143 28.30 15.62 -7.73
C VAL A 143 28.63 16.01 -9.17
N LYS A 144 29.60 15.34 -9.82
CA LYS A 144 29.94 15.63 -11.23
C LYS A 144 28.75 15.41 -12.16
N PHE A 145 28.02 14.30 -12.03
CA PHE A 145 26.81 14.08 -12.82
C PHE A 145 25.72 15.11 -12.50
N MET A 146 25.61 15.51 -11.24
CA MET A 146 24.65 16.55 -10.86
C MET A 146 24.98 17.91 -11.47
N LEU A 147 26.25 18.26 -11.64
CA LEU A 147 26.65 19.49 -12.33
C LEU A 147 26.20 19.48 -13.80
N GLU A 148 26.37 18.36 -14.52
CA GLU A 148 25.86 18.20 -15.89
C GLU A 148 24.33 18.37 -15.94
N ASN A 149 23.62 17.87 -14.92
CA ASN A 149 22.16 18.00 -14.81
C ASN A 149 21.70 19.44 -14.53
N LEU A 150 22.48 20.21 -13.77
CA LEU A 150 22.24 21.62 -13.48
C LEU A 150 22.49 22.50 -14.71
N GLU A 151 23.53 22.21 -15.50
CA GLU A 151 23.81 22.95 -16.75
C GLU A 151 22.71 22.77 -17.81
N GLU A 152 22.12 21.57 -17.91
CA GLU A 152 21.00 21.30 -18.82
C GLU A 152 19.66 21.88 -18.31
N ALA A 153 19.58 22.28 -17.04
CA ALA A 153 18.34 22.77 -16.45
C ALA A 153 17.95 24.16 -16.99
N GLU A 154 16.90 24.23 -17.79
CA GLU A 154 16.40 25.49 -18.38
C GLU A 154 15.65 26.43 -17.39
N VAL A 155 15.64 26.12 -16.09
CA VAL A 155 14.88 26.89 -15.08
C VAL A 155 15.77 27.31 -13.93
N ASP A 156 15.70 28.59 -13.57
CA ASP A 156 16.53 29.18 -12.51
C ASP A 156 15.83 29.21 -11.15
N ASP A 157 14.51 29.43 -11.16
CA ASP A 157 13.71 29.74 -9.99
C ASP A 157 12.51 28.79 -9.86
N LYS A 158 11.85 28.85 -8.69
CA LYS A 158 10.66 28.06 -8.40
C LYS A 158 9.48 28.43 -9.29
N GLU A 159 9.33 29.71 -9.64
CA GLU A 159 8.20 30.20 -10.44
C GLU A 159 8.24 29.67 -11.88
N LYS A 160 9.37 29.80 -12.59
CA LYS A 160 9.57 29.24 -13.93
C LYS A 160 9.44 27.72 -13.93
N ALA A 161 9.96 27.05 -12.89
CA ALA A 161 9.81 25.60 -12.74
C ALA A 161 8.32 25.20 -12.66
N MET A 162 7.52 25.91 -11.85
CA MET A 162 6.09 25.67 -11.73
C MET A 162 5.32 25.96 -13.04
N GLU A 163 5.70 26.99 -13.78
CA GLU A 163 5.11 27.31 -15.09
C GLU A 163 5.40 26.25 -16.15
N LYS A 164 6.64 25.75 -16.17
CA LYS A 164 7.04 24.68 -17.09
C LYS A 164 6.27 23.39 -16.81
N ILE A 165 6.08 23.04 -15.53
CA ILE A 165 5.23 21.91 -15.13
C ILE A 165 3.76 22.19 -15.49
N GLY A 166 3.25 23.38 -15.20
CA GLY A 166 1.87 23.77 -15.49
C GLY A 166 1.52 23.68 -16.98
N THR A 167 2.44 24.10 -17.85
CA THR A 167 2.29 23.99 -19.31
C THR A 167 2.15 22.55 -19.76
N ARG A 168 2.85 21.60 -19.13
CA ARG A 168 2.79 20.17 -19.45
C ARG A 168 1.55 19.47 -18.93
N VAL A 169 1.00 19.96 -17.81
CA VAL A 169 -0.18 19.37 -17.18
C VAL A 169 -1.47 19.88 -17.83
N ALA A 170 -1.52 21.17 -18.18
CA ALA A 170 -2.71 21.83 -18.70
C ALA A 170 -2.37 22.73 -19.91
N SER A 171 -1.86 22.09 -20.97
CA SER A 171 -1.54 22.78 -22.22
C SER A 171 -2.76 23.52 -22.79
N GLY A 172 -2.56 24.75 -23.25
CA GLY A 172 -3.60 25.60 -23.86
C GLY A 172 -4.56 26.30 -22.88
N GLN A 173 -4.37 26.16 -21.57
CA GLN A 173 -5.15 26.87 -20.55
C GLN A 173 -4.46 28.16 -20.08
N ALA A 174 -5.20 29.04 -19.40
CA ALA A 174 -4.64 30.26 -18.81
C ALA A 174 -3.56 29.94 -17.76
N ARG A 175 -2.54 30.82 -17.64
CA ARG A 175 -1.40 30.66 -16.73
C ARG A 175 -1.81 30.35 -15.29
N ASP A 176 -2.80 31.06 -14.76
CA ASP A 176 -3.28 30.84 -13.39
C ASP A 176 -3.87 29.43 -13.19
N TYR A 177 -4.57 28.92 -14.20
CA TYR A 177 -5.12 27.56 -14.16
C TYR A 177 -4.01 26.51 -14.26
N GLN A 178 -3.00 26.76 -15.10
CA GLN A 178 -1.82 25.89 -15.22
C GLN A 178 -1.07 25.77 -13.90
N ILE A 179 -0.80 26.89 -13.21
CA ILE A 179 -0.12 26.91 -11.92
C ILE A 179 -0.95 26.20 -10.85
N LYS A 180 -2.26 26.48 -10.76
CA LYS A 180 -3.17 25.79 -9.82
C LYS A 180 -3.19 24.29 -10.06
N ARG A 181 -3.23 23.87 -11.33
CA ARG A 181 -3.25 22.46 -11.71
C ARG A 181 -1.90 21.77 -11.43
N ALA A 182 -0.78 22.44 -11.68
CA ALA A 182 0.56 21.95 -11.34
C ALA A 182 0.70 21.68 -9.84
N ASN A 183 0.31 22.65 -9.00
CA ASN A 183 0.31 22.48 -7.54
C ASN A 183 -0.52 21.26 -7.12
N TYR A 184 -1.76 21.15 -7.63
CA TYR A 184 -2.62 20.00 -7.35
C TYR A 184 -1.98 18.67 -7.77
N VAL A 185 -1.30 18.64 -8.93
CA VAL A 185 -0.66 17.43 -9.45
C VAL A 185 0.54 17.02 -8.60
N ILE A 186 1.42 17.96 -8.26
CA ILE A 186 2.59 17.72 -7.39
C ILE A 186 2.14 17.26 -6.00
N ASP A 187 1.11 17.88 -5.43
CA ASP A 187 0.68 17.56 -4.08
C ASP A 187 -0.01 16.20 -4.00
N ARG A 188 -0.88 15.87 -4.98
CA ARG A 188 -1.74 14.67 -4.90
C ARG A 188 -1.18 13.42 -5.61
N TYR A 189 -0.34 13.58 -6.63
CA TYR A 189 0.11 12.47 -7.47
C TYR A 189 1.58 12.12 -7.32
N LEU A 190 2.44 13.11 -7.02
CA LEU A 190 3.85 12.84 -6.75
C LEU A 190 4.02 12.32 -5.32
N LEU A 191 4.56 11.11 -5.18
CA LEU A 191 4.90 10.44 -3.91
C LEU A 191 3.85 10.65 -2.80
N PRO A 192 2.56 10.33 -3.02
CA PRO A 192 1.47 10.60 -2.07
C PRO A 192 1.69 9.99 -0.68
N HIS A 193 2.48 8.90 -0.55
CA HIS A 193 2.80 8.26 0.73
C HIS A 193 3.51 9.17 1.73
N LEU A 194 4.23 10.19 1.25
CA LEU A 194 4.93 11.16 2.11
C LEU A 194 4.03 12.30 2.58
N GLY A 195 2.93 12.58 1.89
CA GLY A 195 2.11 13.75 2.16
C GLY A 195 1.36 14.26 0.93
N ASN A 196 0.25 14.96 1.16
CA ASN A 196 -0.60 15.51 0.10
C ASN A 196 -0.77 17.03 0.21
N ASP A 197 0.01 17.65 1.09
CA ASP A 197 -0.06 19.07 1.43
C ASP A 197 1.29 19.72 1.13
N GLU A 198 1.28 21.03 0.94
CA GLU A 198 2.46 21.81 0.55
C GLU A 198 3.63 21.65 1.54
N ALA A 199 3.34 21.54 2.85
CA ALA A 199 4.35 21.32 3.89
C ALA A 199 5.21 20.07 3.67
N HIS A 200 4.69 19.07 2.95
CA HIS A 200 5.39 17.81 2.69
C HIS A 200 6.24 17.84 1.42
N ARG A 201 6.26 18.94 0.64
CA ARG A 201 7.02 19.03 -0.61
C ARG A 201 8.52 18.84 -0.39
N MET A 202 9.06 19.37 0.70
CA MET A 202 10.47 19.18 1.06
C MET A 202 10.81 17.71 1.32
N LEU A 203 9.93 16.94 1.98
CA LEU A 203 10.11 15.50 2.16
C LEU A 203 10.12 14.76 0.82
N LYS A 204 9.23 15.16 -0.11
CA LYS A 204 9.20 14.59 -1.46
C LYS A 204 10.48 14.90 -2.24
N ALA A 205 11.02 16.11 -2.09
CA ALA A 205 12.26 16.51 -2.75
C ALA A 205 13.45 15.68 -2.27
N GLN A 206 13.59 15.46 -0.95
CA GLN A 206 14.63 14.60 -0.39
C GLN A 206 14.49 13.14 -0.82
N PHE A 207 13.26 12.63 -0.87
CA PHE A 207 13.02 11.26 -1.31
C PHE A 207 13.35 11.08 -2.80
N LEU A 208 13.02 12.07 -3.65
CA LEU A 208 13.47 12.11 -5.05
C LEU A 208 15.00 12.20 -5.15
N GLY A 209 15.64 12.98 -4.27
CA GLY A 209 17.10 13.03 -4.14
C GLY A 209 17.72 11.65 -3.90
N ARG A 210 17.16 10.87 -2.96
CA ARG A 210 17.56 9.48 -2.74
C ARG A 210 17.31 8.57 -3.94
N MET A 211 16.23 8.77 -4.69
CA MET A 211 15.99 8.01 -5.92
C MET A 211 17.04 8.33 -6.99
N ALA A 212 17.40 9.61 -7.15
CA ALA A 212 18.45 10.07 -8.04
C ALA A 212 19.83 9.52 -7.64
N GLN A 213 20.16 9.58 -6.33
CA GLN A 213 21.38 8.99 -5.79
C GLN A 213 21.48 7.50 -6.13
N ALA A 214 20.41 6.74 -5.88
CA ALA A 214 20.38 5.31 -6.15
C ALA A 214 20.55 4.98 -7.64
N CYS A 215 20.04 5.83 -8.53
CA CYS A 215 20.25 5.74 -9.98
C CYS A 215 21.72 5.97 -10.36
N PHE A 216 22.37 6.99 -9.79
CA PHE A 216 23.80 7.24 -10.04
C PHE A 216 24.72 6.19 -9.42
N GLU A 217 24.40 5.67 -8.24
CA GLU A 217 25.15 4.57 -7.62
C GLU A 217 25.15 3.32 -8.51
N LEU A 218 24.03 3.03 -9.18
CA LEU A 218 23.95 1.95 -10.17
C LEU A 218 24.84 2.24 -11.38
N ALA A 219 24.79 3.47 -11.92
CA ALA A 219 25.62 3.87 -13.05
C ALA A 219 27.14 3.81 -12.73
N LEU A 220 27.52 4.18 -11.51
CA LEU A 220 28.90 4.10 -10.99
C LEU A 220 29.30 2.69 -10.54
N LYS A 221 28.41 1.70 -10.60
CA LYS A 221 28.63 0.34 -10.11
C LYS A 221 28.98 0.27 -8.61
N LYS A 222 28.54 1.26 -7.83
CA LYS A 222 28.60 1.25 -6.35
C LYS A 222 27.47 0.43 -5.74
N ARG A 223 26.44 0.15 -6.53
CA ARG A 223 25.25 -0.63 -6.18
C ARG A 223 24.91 -1.61 -7.29
N GLU A 224 24.33 -2.75 -6.94
CA GLU A 224 23.76 -3.72 -7.87
C GLU A 224 22.25 -3.49 -8.05
N SER A 225 21.68 -4.01 -9.15
CA SER A 225 20.23 -3.96 -9.36
C SER A 225 19.49 -4.69 -8.22
N ASP A 226 18.40 -4.10 -7.73
CA ASP A 226 17.59 -4.71 -6.69
C ASP A 226 16.86 -5.94 -7.23
N ASP A 227 17.00 -7.04 -6.51
CA ASP A 227 16.23 -8.26 -6.75
C ASP A 227 14.75 -8.07 -6.32
N LYS A 228 13.86 -8.00 -7.32
CA LYS A 228 12.42 -7.80 -7.12
C LYS A 228 11.73 -9.02 -6.50
N ASP A 229 12.31 -10.21 -6.62
CA ASP A 229 11.73 -11.48 -6.17
C ASP A 229 12.21 -11.89 -4.77
N HIS A 230 13.25 -11.22 -4.26
CA HIS A 230 13.61 -11.29 -2.85
C HIS A 230 12.43 -10.89 -1.94
N TYR A 231 12.06 -11.75 -0.97
CA TYR A 231 10.87 -11.54 -0.11
C TYR A 231 10.91 -10.27 0.76
N ALA A 232 12.09 -9.71 1.04
CA ALA A 232 12.21 -8.36 1.63
C ALA A 232 11.53 -7.25 0.79
N ASN A 233 11.46 -7.45 -0.53
CA ASN A 233 10.86 -6.57 -1.52
C ASN A 233 9.45 -6.99 -1.94
N LYS A 234 8.89 -8.04 -1.33
CA LYS A 234 7.50 -8.48 -1.53
C LYS A 234 6.65 -8.14 -0.31
N ARG A 235 5.35 -7.94 -0.50
CA ARG A 235 4.36 -7.80 0.56
C ARG A 235 3.12 -8.60 0.20
N LEU A 236 2.57 -9.27 1.19
CA LEU A 236 1.36 -10.06 1.05
C LEU A 236 0.16 -9.18 1.39
N LYS A 237 -0.83 -9.12 0.49
CA LYS A 237 -2.13 -8.54 0.76
C LYS A 237 -3.09 -9.65 1.16
N LEU A 238 -3.52 -9.62 2.42
CA LEU A 238 -4.45 -10.59 2.97
C LEU A 238 -5.91 -10.16 2.73
N ALA A 239 -6.84 -10.99 3.19
CA ALA A 239 -8.28 -10.70 3.12
C ALA A 239 -8.64 -9.34 3.73
N GLY A 240 -8.02 -8.97 4.87
CA GLY A 240 -8.23 -7.68 5.53
C GLY A 240 -7.87 -6.49 4.64
N ASP A 241 -6.66 -6.46 4.09
CA ASP A 241 -6.18 -5.38 3.23
C ASP A 241 -7.05 -5.23 1.97
N LEU A 242 -7.42 -6.37 1.38
CA LEU A 242 -8.24 -6.39 0.17
C LEU A 242 -9.64 -5.86 0.46
N MET A 243 -10.25 -6.28 1.57
CA MET A 243 -11.55 -5.80 2.02
C MET A 243 -11.52 -4.31 2.37
N GLU A 244 -10.43 -3.81 2.95
CA GLU A 244 -10.23 -2.37 3.20
C GLU A 244 -10.20 -1.58 1.89
N ASP A 245 -9.40 -2.02 0.92
CA ASP A 245 -9.31 -1.41 -0.41
C ASP A 245 -10.70 -1.37 -1.09
N LEU A 246 -11.45 -2.47 -1.00
CA LEU A 246 -12.81 -2.57 -1.55
C LEU A 246 -13.78 -1.63 -0.83
N PHE A 247 -13.83 -1.69 0.50
CA PHE A 247 -14.71 -0.86 1.31
C PHE A 247 -14.45 0.62 1.07
N ARG A 248 -13.19 1.04 1.01
CA ARG A 248 -12.80 2.43 0.74
C ARG A 248 -13.36 2.93 -0.59
N VAL A 249 -13.22 2.16 -1.66
CA VAL A 249 -13.74 2.56 -2.98
C VAL A 249 -15.27 2.61 -2.97
N SER A 250 -15.92 1.61 -2.36
CA SER A 250 -17.38 1.51 -2.30
C SER A 250 -17.99 2.63 -1.43
N PHE A 251 -17.41 2.90 -0.27
CA PHE A 251 -17.82 3.98 0.62
C PHE A 251 -17.60 5.35 0.00
N ASN A 252 -16.45 5.60 -0.66
CA ASN A 252 -16.23 6.84 -1.41
C ASN A 252 -17.22 7.05 -2.56
N ARG A 253 -17.83 5.98 -3.09
CA ARG A 253 -18.91 6.10 -4.09
C ARG A 253 -20.22 6.45 -3.40
N LEU A 254 -20.53 5.82 -2.27
CA LEU A 254 -21.70 6.13 -1.46
C LEU A 254 -21.69 7.60 -1.02
N THR A 255 -20.56 8.13 -0.53
CA THR A 255 -20.46 9.53 -0.12
C THR A 255 -20.68 10.51 -1.28
N ARG A 256 -20.20 10.18 -2.48
CA ARG A 256 -20.49 10.95 -3.71
C ARG A 256 -21.96 10.90 -4.10
N ASP A 257 -22.60 9.74 -3.95
CA ASP A 257 -24.02 9.59 -4.21
C ASP A 257 -24.87 10.39 -3.21
N ILE A 258 -24.56 10.30 -1.93
CA ILE A 258 -25.19 11.10 -0.86
C ILE A 258 -25.07 12.59 -1.18
N LYS A 259 -23.86 13.07 -1.53
CA LYS A 259 -23.64 14.46 -1.93
C LYS A 259 -24.56 14.86 -3.09
N TYR A 260 -24.62 14.05 -4.14
CA TYR A 260 -25.48 14.30 -5.30
C TYR A 260 -26.97 14.35 -4.93
N GLN A 261 -27.45 13.45 -4.08
CA GLN A 261 -28.84 13.45 -3.63
C GLN A 261 -29.17 14.68 -2.79
N LEU A 262 -28.27 15.10 -1.90
CA LEU A 262 -28.43 16.31 -1.09
C LEU A 262 -28.49 17.57 -1.97
N GLU A 263 -27.59 17.71 -2.93
CA GLU A 263 -27.59 18.83 -3.88
C GLU A 263 -28.91 18.90 -4.65
N ARG A 264 -29.43 17.76 -5.12
CA ARG A 264 -30.72 17.69 -5.82
C ARG A 264 -31.93 17.98 -4.94
N ALA A 265 -31.93 17.50 -3.70
CA ALA A 265 -33.00 17.76 -2.75
C ALA A 265 -33.05 19.25 -2.37
N SER A 266 -31.88 19.86 -2.17
CA SER A 266 -31.74 21.29 -1.94
C SER A 266 -32.24 22.12 -3.14
N MET A 267 -31.91 21.74 -4.38
CA MET A 267 -32.42 22.43 -5.58
C MET A 267 -33.95 22.37 -5.71
N ARG A 268 -34.60 21.40 -5.06
CA ARG A 268 -36.06 21.19 -5.10
C ARG A 268 -36.80 21.69 -3.86
N ASN A 269 -36.10 22.36 -2.93
CA ASN A 269 -36.65 22.80 -1.63
C ASN A 269 -37.41 21.68 -0.89
N ARG A 270 -36.90 20.45 -0.95
CA ARG A 270 -37.47 19.32 -0.21
C ARG A 270 -36.79 19.20 1.15
N ASP A 271 -37.56 18.87 2.18
CA ASP A 271 -37.02 18.58 3.50
C ASP A 271 -36.00 17.42 3.44
N LEU A 272 -34.83 17.66 4.04
CA LEU A 272 -33.71 16.74 4.04
C LEU A 272 -33.89 15.72 5.17
N ASN A 273 -34.26 14.49 4.80
CA ASN A 273 -34.22 13.36 5.72
C ASN A 273 -33.00 12.47 5.41
N VAL A 274 -32.05 12.38 6.34
CA VAL A 274 -30.80 11.61 6.23
C VAL A 274 -31.07 10.16 5.83
N ALA A 275 -32.07 9.51 6.45
CA ALA A 275 -32.42 8.12 6.17
C ALA A 275 -32.91 7.90 4.73
N THR A 276 -33.53 8.91 4.12
CA THR A 276 -34.02 8.82 2.73
C THR A 276 -32.95 9.10 1.69
N VAL A 277 -31.87 9.78 2.10
CA VAL A 277 -30.76 10.17 1.22
C VAL A 277 -29.74 9.05 1.11
N VAL A 278 -29.51 8.32 2.20
CA VAL A 278 -28.57 7.19 2.23
C VAL A 278 -29.23 5.96 1.63
N ARG A 279 -28.74 5.52 0.47
CA ARG A 279 -29.18 4.28 -0.18
C ARG A 279 -28.29 3.13 0.26
N SER A 280 -28.74 2.38 1.27
CA SER A 280 -28.01 1.25 1.86
C SER A 280 -27.58 0.20 0.83
N ASP A 281 -28.42 -0.08 -0.15
CA ASP A 281 -28.20 -1.13 -1.15
C ASP A 281 -26.96 -0.86 -2.01
N VAL A 282 -26.64 0.41 -2.27
CA VAL A 282 -25.49 0.81 -3.09
C VAL A 282 -24.17 0.33 -2.48
N LEU A 283 -24.05 0.37 -1.14
CA LEU A 283 -22.86 -0.11 -0.46
C LEU A 283 -22.84 -1.64 -0.44
N THR A 284 -23.96 -2.26 -0.04
CA THR A 284 -24.08 -3.72 0.07
C THR A 284 -23.76 -4.42 -1.26
N GLU A 285 -24.40 -4.03 -2.35
CA GLU A 285 -24.17 -4.64 -3.67
C GLU A 285 -22.73 -4.49 -4.13
N ARG A 286 -22.10 -3.34 -3.84
CA ARG A 286 -20.70 -3.08 -4.20
C ARG A 286 -19.70 -3.88 -3.38
N LEU A 287 -20.08 -4.35 -2.19
CA LEU A 287 -19.25 -5.27 -1.41
C LEU A 287 -19.49 -6.72 -1.84
N VAL A 288 -20.74 -7.11 -2.05
CA VAL A 288 -21.15 -8.48 -2.39
C VAL A 288 -20.71 -8.88 -3.80
N HIS A 289 -20.87 -8.02 -4.80
CA HIS A 289 -20.59 -8.36 -6.20
C HIS A 289 -19.12 -8.74 -6.46
N PRO A 290 -18.10 -7.99 -5.97
CA PRO A 290 -16.70 -8.39 -6.08
C PRO A 290 -16.37 -9.72 -5.41
N LEU A 291 -16.99 -10.01 -4.25
CA LEU A 291 -16.82 -11.29 -3.57
C LEU A 291 -17.46 -12.45 -4.36
N ALA A 292 -18.61 -12.21 -5.00
CA ALA A 292 -19.28 -13.22 -5.83
C ALA A 292 -18.59 -13.47 -7.18
N THR A 293 -17.94 -12.47 -7.77
CA THR A 293 -17.35 -12.57 -9.12
C THR A 293 -15.83 -12.76 -9.12
N GLY A 294 -15.15 -12.41 -8.03
CA GLY A 294 -13.70 -12.36 -7.97
C GLY A 294 -13.07 -11.14 -8.67
N ASN A 295 -13.88 -10.24 -9.23
CA ASN A 295 -13.42 -9.00 -9.85
C ASN A 295 -13.31 -7.90 -8.80
N TRP A 296 -12.07 -7.51 -8.49
CA TRP A 296 -11.76 -6.58 -7.41
C TRP A 296 -11.49 -5.16 -7.90
N VAL A 297 -11.36 -4.24 -6.95
CA VAL A 297 -10.99 -2.86 -7.24
C VAL A 297 -9.56 -2.77 -7.81
N GLY A 298 -9.35 -1.79 -8.69
CA GLY A 298 -8.05 -1.59 -9.36
C GLY A 298 -7.77 -2.56 -10.51
N GLY A 299 -8.81 -3.23 -11.06
CA GLY A 299 -8.67 -4.10 -12.23
C GLY A 299 -8.10 -5.49 -11.94
N ARG A 300 -7.96 -5.85 -10.66
CA ARG A 300 -7.54 -7.20 -10.26
C ARG A 300 -8.67 -8.20 -10.45
N THR A 301 -8.35 -9.42 -10.88
CA THR A 301 -9.32 -10.50 -11.13
C THR A 301 -8.89 -11.76 -10.39
N GLY A 302 -9.86 -12.63 -10.08
CA GLY A 302 -9.62 -13.91 -9.40
C GLY A 302 -9.22 -13.78 -7.92
N VAL A 303 -9.55 -12.65 -7.28
CA VAL A 303 -9.23 -12.40 -5.86
C VAL A 303 -10.11 -13.23 -4.93
N SER A 304 -11.39 -13.38 -5.27
CA SER A 304 -12.32 -14.29 -4.58
C SER A 304 -12.56 -15.52 -5.44
N GLN A 305 -12.42 -16.69 -4.83
CA GLN A 305 -12.56 -18.00 -5.48
C GLN A 305 -13.59 -18.84 -4.72
N LEU A 306 -14.21 -19.81 -5.41
CA LEU A 306 -15.05 -20.81 -4.74
C LEU A 306 -14.15 -21.65 -3.84
N LEU A 307 -14.50 -21.80 -2.56
CA LEU A 307 -13.74 -22.64 -1.65
C LEU A 307 -13.73 -24.09 -2.18
N ASP A 308 -12.57 -24.73 -2.12
CA ASP A 308 -12.43 -26.10 -2.59
C ASP A 308 -12.81 -27.05 -1.44
N ARG A 309 -13.93 -27.77 -1.62
CA ARG A 309 -14.49 -28.72 -0.65
C ARG A 309 -14.36 -30.18 -1.14
N THR A 310 -13.41 -30.46 -2.04
CA THR A 310 -13.17 -31.83 -2.51
C THR A 310 -12.80 -32.77 -1.37
N ASP A 311 -11.91 -32.32 -0.48
CA ASP A 311 -11.57 -32.98 0.78
C ASP A 311 -11.11 -31.93 1.82
N TYR A 312 -10.91 -32.35 3.06
CA TYR A 312 -10.53 -31.46 4.17
C TYR A 312 -9.18 -30.77 3.95
N ILE A 313 -8.20 -31.51 3.40
CA ILE A 313 -6.84 -30.99 3.15
C ILE A 313 -6.88 -29.96 2.01
N ALA A 314 -7.68 -30.19 0.98
CA ALA A 314 -7.89 -29.25 -0.12
C ALA A 314 -8.44 -27.91 0.38
N SER A 315 -9.39 -27.93 1.33
CA SER A 315 -9.91 -26.72 1.96
C SER A 315 -8.82 -25.95 2.71
N LEU A 316 -8.04 -26.63 3.54
CA LEU A 316 -6.92 -26.02 4.28
C LEU A 316 -5.82 -25.48 3.34
N SER A 317 -5.46 -26.24 2.31
CA SER A 317 -4.50 -25.82 1.28
C SER A 317 -4.99 -24.57 0.56
N HIS A 318 -6.28 -24.50 0.20
CA HIS A 318 -6.84 -23.35 -0.48
C HIS A 318 -6.83 -22.09 0.40
N LEU A 319 -7.16 -22.20 1.69
CA LEU A 319 -7.10 -21.08 2.63
C LEU A 319 -5.67 -20.52 2.80
N ARG A 320 -4.64 -21.35 2.57
CA ARG A 320 -3.22 -20.99 2.72
C ARG A 320 -2.52 -20.65 1.41
N ARG A 321 -3.30 -20.46 0.34
CA ARG A 321 -2.79 -20.16 -1.01
C ARG A 321 -2.40 -18.70 -1.16
N VAL A 322 -1.29 -18.48 -1.86
CA VAL A 322 -0.71 -17.19 -2.24
C VAL A 322 -0.64 -17.13 -3.77
N ILE A 323 -1.11 -16.02 -4.34
CA ILE A 323 -1.15 -15.81 -5.79
C ILE A 323 -0.36 -14.57 -6.17
N SER A 324 0.55 -14.73 -7.14
CA SER A 324 1.19 -13.62 -7.82
C SER A 324 0.26 -13.06 -8.92
N PRO A 325 0.04 -11.73 -8.98
CA PRO A 325 -0.87 -11.09 -9.94
C PRO A 325 -0.27 -10.95 -11.35
N LEU A 326 0.85 -11.61 -11.63
CA LEU A 326 1.53 -11.58 -12.93
C LEU A 326 0.75 -12.32 -14.02
N SER A 327 1.07 -12.00 -15.27
CA SER A 327 0.41 -12.63 -16.41
C SER A 327 0.80 -14.11 -16.51
N ARG A 328 -0.21 -14.97 -16.65
CA ARG A 328 0.00 -16.42 -16.86
C ARG A 328 0.53 -16.74 -18.25
N SER A 329 0.30 -15.86 -19.23
CA SER A 329 0.70 -16.07 -20.63
C SER A 329 2.15 -15.68 -20.91
N GLN A 330 2.76 -14.86 -20.06
CA GLN A 330 4.13 -14.42 -20.24
C GLN A 330 5.11 -15.33 -19.48
N PRO A 331 6.27 -15.63 -20.07
CA PRO A 331 7.31 -16.41 -19.42
C PRO A 331 8.07 -15.53 -18.42
N HIS A 332 7.59 -15.48 -17.18
CA HIS A 332 8.27 -14.82 -16.07
C HIS A 332 9.24 -15.80 -15.38
N PHE A 333 10.42 -16.04 -15.98
CA PHE A 333 11.36 -17.05 -15.48
C PHE A 333 11.78 -16.78 -14.02
N GLU A 334 12.35 -15.62 -13.73
CA GLU A 334 12.83 -15.24 -12.39
C GLU A 334 11.71 -15.29 -11.33
N ALA A 335 10.50 -14.83 -11.67
CA ALA A 335 9.39 -14.81 -10.72
C ALA A 335 8.78 -16.20 -10.44
N ARG A 336 8.94 -17.15 -11.39
CA ARG A 336 8.47 -18.54 -11.24
C ARG A 336 9.46 -19.43 -10.51
N ASP A 337 10.73 -19.07 -10.52
CA ASP A 337 11.78 -19.84 -9.87
C ASP A 337 11.62 -19.88 -8.34
N LEU A 338 12.11 -20.96 -7.74
CA LEU A 338 12.15 -21.12 -6.30
C LEU A 338 13.26 -20.24 -5.72
N HIS A 339 12.88 -19.04 -5.28
CA HIS A 339 13.83 -18.09 -4.74
C HIS A 339 14.32 -18.50 -3.34
N PRO A 340 15.63 -18.43 -3.01
CA PRO A 340 16.16 -18.90 -1.72
C PRO A 340 15.50 -18.28 -0.48
N THR A 341 15.05 -17.02 -0.58
CA THR A 341 14.38 -16.32 0.53
C THR A 341 12.97 -16.84 0.83
N GLN A 342 12.42 -17.71 -0.03
CA GLN A 342 11.16 -18.40 0.22
C GLN A 342 11.31 -19.50 1.29
N TRP A 343 12.54 -19.89 1.64
CA TRP A 343 12.82 -20.86 2.69
C TRP A 343 12.08 -20.52 4.00
N GLY A 344 11.31 -21.49 4.49
CA GLY A 344 10.50 -21.36 5.71
C GLY A 344 9.24 -20.50 5.59
N ARG A 345 8.99 -19.88 4.43
CA ARG A 345 7.83 -18.99 4.18
C ARG A 345 6.83 -19.61 3.22
N VAL A 346 7.33 -20.25 2.16
CA VAL A 346 6.54 -20.86 1.09
C VAL A 346 6.94 -22.33 0.96
N CYS A 347 5.96 -23.18 0.68
CA CYS A 347 6.20 -24.58 0.39
C CYS A 347 6.96 -24.72 -0.95
N PRO A 348 8.12 -25.41 -1.01
CA PRO A 348 8.90 -25.53 -2.24
C PRO A 348 8.26 -26.46 -3.29
N SER A 349 7.31 -27.31 -2.88
CA SER A 349 6.72 -28.34 -3.74
C SER A 349 5.26 -28.07 -4.10
N GLU A 350 4.53 -27.30 -3.28
CA GLU A 350 3.09 -27.08 -3.47
C GLU A 350 2.86 -25.91 -4.43
N THR A 351 2.87 -26.23 -5.72
CA THR A 351 2.47 -25.38 -6.83
C THR A 351 1.68 -26.21 -7.83
N PRO A 352 0.58 -25.68 -8.42
CA PRO A 352 -0.12 -26.40 -9.48
C PRO A 352 0.74 -26.50 -10.74
N GLU A 353 0.53 -27.56 -11.51
CA GLU A 353 1.14 -27.74 -12.83
C GLU A 353 0.58 -26.75 -13.87
N GLY A 354 1.26 -26.68 -15.03
CA GLY A 354 0.82 -25.87 -16.16
C GLY A 354 1.11 -24.37 -16.01
N PRO A 355 0.30 -23.48 -16.60
CA PRO A 355 0.61 -22.04 -16.67
C PRO A 355 0.73 -21.34 -15.31
N ASN A 356 0.15 -21.90 -14.26
CA ASN A 356 0.19 -21.36 -12.89
C ASN A 356 1.45 -21.77 -12.11
N CYS A 357 2.26 -22.67 -12.66
CA CYS A 357 3.47 -23.15 -11.99
C CYS A 357 4.40 -21.99 -11.62
N GLY A 358 4.74 -21.88 -10.33
CA GLY A 358 5.57 -20.82 -9.77
C GLY A 358 4.86 -19.48 -9.55
N LEU A 359 3.61 -19.30 -10.01
CA LEU A 359 2.81 -18.08 -9.77
C LEU A 359 1.77 -18.27 -8.66
N VAL A 360 1.30 -19.50 -8.47
CA VAL A 360 0.42 -19.89 -7.37
C VAL A 360 1.24 -20.77 -6.45
N LYS A 361 1.34 -20.37 -5.18
CA LYS A 361 2.18 -21.01 -4.17
C LYS A 361 1.39 -21.16 -2.88
N ASN A 362 1.88 -21.96 -1.96
CA ASN A 362 1.26 -22.14 -0.65
C ASN A 362 2.22 -21.80 0.49
N PHE A 363 1.67 -21.35 1.61
CA PHE A 363 2.45 -21.06 2.80
C PHE A 363 3.12 -22.31 3.38
N ALA A 364 4.36 -22.15 3.84
CA ALA A 364 5.02 -23.15 4.69
C ALA A 364 4.28 -23.29 6.02
N GLN A 365 4.39 -24.44 6.69
CA GLN A 365 3.60 -24.74 7.90
C GLN A 365 3.83 -23.73 9.04
N LEU A 366 5.08 -23.35 9.31
CA LEU A 366 5.48 -22.47 10.41
C LEU A 366 5.53 -20.98 10.03
N VAL A 367 4.86 -20.58 8.95
CA VAL A 367 4.88 -19.17 8.55
C VAL A 367 4.06 -18.34 9.53
N GLU A 368 4.60 -17.18 9.90
CA GLU A 368 3.88 -16.14 10.61
C GLU A 368 3.82 -14.90 9.72
N ILE A 369 2.66 -14.22 9.73
CA ILE A 369 2.45 -13.00 8.95
C ILE A 369 2.28 -11.84 9.91
N SER A 370 3.12 -10.83 9.76
CA SER A 370 3.11 -9.63 10.60
C SER A 370 1.76 -8.92 10.56
N THR A 371 1.25 -8.55 11.73
CA THR A 371 0.08 -7.66 11.88
C THR A 371 0.51 -6.20 11.98
N SER A 372 -0.45 -5.28 12.08
CA SER A 372 -0.16 -3.87 12.35
C SER A 372 0.56 -3.71 13.69
N ALA A 373 1.63 -2.93 13.70
CA ALA A 373 2.47 -2.69 14.88
C ALA A 373 2.12 -1.40 15.65
N GLY A 374 1.02 -0.70 15.30
CA GLY A 374 0.63 0.57 15.93
C GLY A 374 0.89 1.79 15.05
N GLU A 375 0.93 2.98 15.67
CA GLU A 375 1.06 4.25 14.95
C GLU A 375 2.51 4.60 14.61
N ASP A 376 2.78 4.91 13.33
CA ASP A 376 4.10 5.36 12.83
C ASP A 376 4.74 6.48 13.68
N LYS A 377 3.92 7.33 14.32
CA LYS A 377 4.39 8.45 15.16
C LYS A 377 5.14 7.97 16.41
N GLN A 378 4.63 6.93 17.06
CA GLN A 378 5.26 6.37 18.27
C GLN A 378 6.64 5.80 17.93
N PHE A 379 6.75 5.04 16.85
CA PHE A 379 8.02 4.50 16.37
C PHE A 379 9.04 5.58 16.01
N ARG A 380 8.61 6.66 15.33
CA ARG A 380 9.51 7.77 15.01
C ARG A 380 10.06 8.45 16.26
N SER A 381 9.19 8.68 17.24
CA SER A 381 9.57 9.31 18.51
C SER A 381 10.61 8.46 19.24
N LEU A 382 10.35 7.15 19.35
CA LEU A 382 11.30 6.19 19.94
C LEU A 382 12.66 6.20 19.21
N LEU A 383 12.68 6.25 17.88
CA LEU A 383 13.93 6.30 17.12
C LEU A 383 14.74 7.57 17.43
N PHE A 384 14.08 8.71 17.59
CA PHE A 384 14.75 9.96 17.96
C PHE A 384 15.29 9.90 19.40
N GLU A 385 14.54 9.31 20.33
CA GLU A 385 15.01 9.07 21.71
C GLU A 385 16.23 8.15 21.75
N LEU A 386 16.29 7.15 20.86
CA LEU A 386 17.45 6.25 20.70
C LEU A 386 18.65 6.92 20.00
N GLY A 387 18.55 8.20 19.64
CA GLY A 387 19.66 8.99 19.11
C GLY A 387 19.77 9.04 17.58
N VAL A 388 18.73 8.62 16.84
CA VAL A 388 18.70 8.81 15.38
C VAL A 388 18.64 10.31 15.08
N VAL A 389 19.59 10.82 14.30
CA VAL A 389 19.62 12.25 13.94
C VAL A 389 18.79 12.50 12.68
N PRO A 390 17.85 13.46 12.70
CA PRO A 390 17.06 13.81 11.52
C PRO A 390 17.90 14.52 10.46
N ILE A 391 17.64 14.23 9.19
CA ILE A 391 18.32 14.86 8.04
C ILE A 391 17.88 16.33 7.88
N ILE A 392 16.60 16.62 8.14
CA ILE A 392 16.08 17.98 8.15
C ILE A 392 15.50 18.24 9.54
N PRO A 393 16.26 18.90 10.45
CA PRO A 393 15.81 19.20 11.80
C PRO A 393 14.48 19.99 11.84
N GLN A 394 14.26 20.86 10.86
CA GLN A 394 13.07 21.72 10.77
C GLN A 394 11.77 20.95 10.45
N LEU A 395 11.85 19.74 9.91
CA LEU A 395 10.68 18.90 9.59
C LEU A 395 10.28 17.97 10.75
N VAL A 396 11.05 17.93 11.84
CA VAL A 396 10.79 17.08 13.01
C VAL A 396 9.75 17.69 13.95
N GLY A 397 9.52 19.01 13.88
CA GLY A 397 8.55 19.74 14.71
C GLY A 397 7.09 19.68 14.23
N MET A 398 6.73 18.77 13.31
CA MET A 398 5.33 18.51 12.98
C MET A 398 4.82 17.37 13.87
N ASP A 399 4.30 17.79 15.03
CA ASP A 399 3.67 17.04 16.12
C ASP A 399 4.64 16.44 17.16
N GLU A 400 5.02 17.25 18.15
CA GLU A 400 5.42 16.75 19.47
C GLU A 400 4.24 15.99 20.08
N VAL A 401 4.38 14.68 20.26
CA VAL A 401 3.52 13.92 21.19
C VAL A 401 4.39 13.60 22.41
N PRO A 402 3.92 13.86 23.64
CA PRO A 402 4.68 13.52 24.85
C PRO A 402 4.87 12.01 24.92
N THR A 403 6.09 11.58 25.22
CA THR A 403 6.48 10.17 25.29
C THR A 403 6.02 9.56 26.62
N THR A 404 5.02 8.67 26.55
CA THR A 404 4.63 7.73 27.62
C THR A 404 5.32 6.36 27.48
N TYR A 405 6.40 6.27 26.71
CA TYR A 405 7.03 4.98 26.44
C TYR A 405 7.69 4.35 27.67
N ALA A 406 8.24 5.17 28.59
CA ALA A 406 8.77 4.67 29.86
C ALA A 406 7.68 4.06 30.75
N THR A 407 6.50 4.69 30.80
CA THR A 407 5.36 4.21 31.58
C THR A 407 4.67 3.00 30.97
N GLU A 408 4.70 2.83 29.65
CA GLU A 408 4.10 1.67 28.96
C GLU A 408 4.99 0.41 29.05
N LEU A 409 6.32 0.55 29.09
CA LEU A 409 7.24 -0.54 29.38
C LEU A 409 7.13 -1.00 30.85
N GLU A 410 7.01 -0.07 31.80
CA GLU A 410 6.75 -0.40 33.21
C GLU A 410 5.40 -1.13 33.39
N ALA A 411 4.36 -0.75 32.63
CA ALA A 411 3.07 -1.43 32.67
C ALA A 411 3.10 -2.83 32.01
N ALA A 412 3.88 -3.03 30.95
CA ALA A 412 4.06 -4.33 30.31
C ALA A 412 4.86 -5.31 31.18
N GLU A 413 5.85 -4.82 31.95
CA GLU A 413 6.57 -5.63 32.93
C GLU A 413 5.69 -6.04 34.14
N GLU A 414 4.65 -5.27 34.47
CA GLU A 414 3.69 -5.61 35.53
C GLU A 414 2.62 -6.64 35.10
N GLU A 415 2.27 -6.74 33.81
CA GLU A 415 1.29 -7.71 33.31
C GLU A 415 1.87 -9.14 33.18
N ASP A 416 3.17 -9.29 32.89
CA ASP A 416 3.83 -10.59 32.69
C ASP A 416 4.10 -11.39 34.00
N VAL A 417 3.69 -10.89 35.18
CA VAL A 417 3.94 -11.56 36.49
C VAL A 417 2.71 -12.25 37.09
N LYS A 418 1.55 -12.28 36.41
CA LYS A 418 0.39 -13.09 36.87
C LYS A 418 0.27 -14.40 36.11
N VAL A 419 1.24 -15.28 36.31
CA VAL A 419 1.04 -16.72 36.06
C VAL A 419 0.24 -17.26 37.24
N GLU A 420 -1.06 -17.48 37.05
CA GLU A 420 -1.84 -18.30 37.98
C GLU A 420 -1.23 -19.71 38.01
N PRO A 421 -1.00 -20.30 39.20
CA PRO A 421 -0.46 -21.65 39.27
C PRO A 421 -1.49 -22.62 38.68
N GLU A 422 -1.10 -23.35 37.63
CA GLU A 422 -1.88 -24.47 37.08
C GLU A 422 -2.13 -25.51 38.19
N GLU A 423 -3.39 -25.87 38.41
CA GLU A 423 -3.77 -27.01 39.25
C GLU A 423 -3.24 -28.30 38.59
N GLU A 424 -2.43 -29.06 39.34
CA GLU A 424 -1.97 -30.39 38.90
C GLU A 424 -3.18 -31.32 38.68
N PRO A 425 -3.20 -32.13 37.61
CA PRO A 425 -4.28 -33.07 37.38
C PRO A 425 -4.22 -34.19 38.43
N GLU A 426 -5.35 -34.45 39.10
CA GLU A 426 -5.54 -35.62 39.96
C GLU A 426 -5.24 -36.89 39.16
N VAL A 427 -4.20 -37.61 39.57
CA VAL A 427 -3.86 -38.93 39.05
C VAL A 427 -4.82 -39.92 39.70
N ASP A 428 -5.87 -40.31 38.98
CA ASP A 428 -6.71 -41.46 39.36
C ASP A 428 -5.85 -42.73 39.39
N SER A 429 -5.53 -43.19 40.59
CA SER A 429 -4.90 -44.48 40.82
C SER A 429 -5.91 -45.60 40.53
N PHE A 430 -5.76 -46.26 39.38
CA PHE A 430 -6.37 -47.56 39.15
C PHE A 430 -5.61 -48.63 39.96
N GLU A 431 -6.22 -49.10 41.05
CA GLU A 431 -6.06 -50.47 41.55
C GLU A 431 -7.21 -51.36 41.08
#